data_AF-A0A7X7QTK2-F1
#
_entry.id   AF-A0A7X7QTK2-F1
#
_cell.length_a   1.000
_cell.length_b   1.000
_cell.length_c   1.000
_cell.angle_alpha   90.00
_cell.angle_beta   90.00
_cell.angle_gamma   90.00
#
_symmetry.space_group_name_H-M   'P 1'
#
loop_
_entity.id
_entity.type
_entity.pdbx_description
1 polymer ?
#
loop_
_entity_poly.entity_id
_entity_poly.type
_entity_poly.pdbx_seq_one_letter_code
_entity_poly.pdbx_strand_id
1 'polypeptide(L)'
;MRRYYLALSYVLIGVVALTVMVDYSGKPTSRRFYSFQPSQARTDPESCLAVGEKLALTSSGNYGLQLVPGISDAFSERIIESRHQIRKEALQLEPHSRHHALEVVHGIGPKKSLQLFESIDPAR
;
A
#
# COMPACT_ATOMS: atom_id res chain seq x y z
N MET A 1 20.67 12.09 70.01
CA MET A 1 21.96 11.51 69.58
C MET A 1 21.72 10.66 68.33
N ARG A 2 22.35 11.06 67.21
CA ARG A 2 22.77 10.24 66.05
C ARG A 2 21.68 9.42 65.33
N ARG A 3 21.15 9.94 64.21
CA ARG A 3 21.71 9.74 62.85
C ARG A 3 21.53 8.29 62.36
N TYR A 4 20.32 7.95 61.94
CA TYR A 4 20.08 6.87 60.97
C TYR A 4 19.61 7.49 59.64
N TYR A 5 20.42 8.43 59.13
CA TYR A 5 20.36 8.98 57.76
C TYR A 5 20.98 8.01 56.75
N LEU A 6 20.65 6.72 56.83
CA LEU A 6 21.23 5.68 55.96
C LEU A 6 20.16 4.72 55.42
N ALA A 7 18.89 5.14 55.39
CA ALA A 7 17.80 4.35 54.82
C ALA A 7 17.47 4.71 53.36
N LEU A 8 18.16 5.70 52.75
CA LEU A 8 17.75 6.27 51.47
C LEU A 8 18.68 5.98 50.28
N SER A 9 19.80 5.27 50.46
CA SER A 9 20.81 5.16 49.41
C SER A 9 20.95 3.80 48.72
N TYR A 10 20.15 2.77 49.05
CA TYR A 10 20.43 1.41 48.54
C TYR A 10 19.25 0.60 47.98
N VAL A 11 18.03 1.12 47.91
CA VAL A 11 16.90 0.37 47.28
C VAL A 11 16.57 0.90 45.87
N LEU A 12 17.38 1.84 45.37
CA LEU A 12 17.38 2.33 43.99
C LEU A 12 18.39 1.58 43.08
N ILE A 13 18.94 0.46 43.58
CA ILE A 13 19.50 -0.61 42.75
C ILE A 13 18.36 -1.63 42.68
N GLY A 14 17.36 -1.40 41.84
CA GLY A 14 17.57 -1.75 40.44
C GLY A 14 17.79 -3.26 40.33
N VAL A 15 17.00 -4.06 41.06
CA VAL A 15 16.77 -5.50 40.84
C VAL A 15 16.10 -5.65 39.46
N VAL A 16 16.89 -5.34 38.45
CA VAL A 16 16.78 -5.72 37.03
C VAL A 16 17.45 -7.09 36.85
N ALA A 17 17.76 -7.78 37.96
CA ALA A 17 18.33 -9.11 38.00
C ALA A 17 17.27 -10.11 38.48
N LEU A 18 17.18 -11.21 37.74
CA LEU A 18 16.22 -12.32 37.77
C LEU A 18 14.95 -12.03 36.98
N THR A 19 14.96 -12.08 35.65
CA THR A 19 15.51 -13.16 34.80
C THR A 19 14.96 -14.54 35.20
N VAL A 20 14.32 -15.17 34.22
CA VAL A 20 14.09 -16.63 34.12
C VAL A 20 12.86 -17.18 34.86
N MET A 21 11.65 -16.81 34.41
CA MET A 21 10.59 -17.82 34.28
C MET A 21 10.81 -18.54 32.94
N VAL A 22 11.52 -19.67 33.02
CA VAL A 22 11.63 -20.66 31.96
C VAL A 22 10.37 -21.51 32.02
N ASP A 23 9.46 -21.27 31.08
CA ASP A 23 8.37 -22.19 30.78
C ASP A 23 8.84 -23.10 29.64
N TYR A 24 9.32 -24.29 30.02
CA TYR A 24 9.76 -25.36 29.11
C TYR A 24 8.53 -26.04 28.48
N SER A 25 7.81 -25.33 27.61
CA SER A 25 6.77 -25.96 26.79
C SER A 25 7.41 -26.54 25.52
N GLY A 26 7.85 -27.79 25.62
CA GLY A 26 8.31 -28.59 24.50
C GLY A 26 7.23 -28.73 23.44
N LYS A 27 7.30 -27.89 22.41
CA LYS A 27 6.59 -28.12 21.14
C LYS A 27 7.64 -28.27 20.05
N PRO A 28 7.58 -29.35 19.23
CA PRO A 28 8.48 -29.50 18.11
C PRO A 28 8.30 -28.29 17.21
N THR A 29 9.37 -27.52 17.08
CA THR A 29 9.46 -26.43 16.11
C THR A 29 9.41 -27.08 14.74
N SER A 30 8.20 -27.27 14.22
CA SER A 30 7.98 -27.47 12.81
C SER A 30 8.68 -26.31 12.13
N ARG A 31 9.87 -26.58 11.58
CA ARG A 31 10.49 -25.76 10.55
C ARG A 31 9.44 -25.68 9.46
N ARG A 32 8.58 -24.66 9.53
CA ARG A 32 7.91 -24.16 8.34
C ARG A 32 9.06 -23.78 7.44
N PHE A 33 9.34 -24.65 6.49
CA PHE A 33 9.86 -24.22 5.21
C PHE A 33 9.00 -23.02 4.84
N TYR A 34 9.56 -21.83 4.96
CA TYR A 34 9.06 -20.71 4.20
C TYR A 34 9.21 -21.18 2.77
N SER A 35 8.13 -21.74 2.22
CA SER A 35 7.97 -21.80 0.79
C SER A 35 8.23 -20.37 0.34
N PHE A 36 9.22 -20.22 -0.52
CA PHE A 36 9.38 -19.02 -1.32
C PHE A 36 8.10 -18.93 -2.15
N GLN A 37 7.02 -18.42 -1.54
CA GLN A 37 5.90 -17.90 -2.31
C GLN A 37 6.55 -16.80 -3.13
N PRO A 38 6.51 -16.87 -4.48
CA PRO A 38 6.98 -15.75 -5.28
C PRO A 38 6.25 -14.54 -4.73
N SER A 39 7.02 -13.64 -4.11
CA SER A 39 6.57 -12.33 -3.68
C SER A 39 5.71 -11.82 -4.81
N GLN A 40 4.41 -11.61 -4.54
CA GLN A 40 3.41 -11.10 -5.48
C GLN A 40 4.13 -10.33 -6.57
N ALA A 41 4.22 -10.91 -7.77
CA ALA A 41 4.91 -10.26 -8.87
C ALA A 41 4.34 -8.85 -8.92
N ARG A 42 5.18 -7.84 -8.63
CA ARG A 42 4.87 -6.47 -9.00
C ARG A 42 4.74 -6.57 -10.50
N THR A 43 3.52 -6.75 -11.00
CA THR A 43 3.28 -6.94 -12.41
C THR A 43 3.79 -5.66 -13.04
N ASP A 44 4.88 -5.80 -13.78
CA ASP A 44 5.52 -4.68 -14.42
C ASP A 44 4.47 -3.99 -15.31
N PRO A 45 4.31 -2.66 -15.22
CA PRO A 45 3.21 -1.98 -15.90
C PRO A 45 3.27 -2.14 -17.43
N GLU A 46 4.46 -2.33 -18.02
CA GLU A 46 4.59 -2.65 -19.44
C GLU A 46 4.04 -4.04 -19.73
N SER A 47 4.35 -5.01 -18.87
CA SER A 47 3.85 -6.38 -18.99
C SER A 47 2.32 -6.44 -18.89
N CYS A 48 1.70 -5.68 -17.98
CA CYS A 48 0.24 -5.56 -17.87
C CYS A 48 -0.39 -5.04 -19.17
N LEU A 49 0.12 -3.94 -19.69
CA LEU A 49 -0.40 -3.34 -20.91
C LEU A 49 -0.17 -4.25 -22.13
N ALA A 50 0.98 -4.95 -22.19
CA ALA A 50 1.32 -5.86 -23.29
C ALA A 50 0.38 -7.07 -23.38
N VAL A 51 -0.16 -7.55 -22.25
CA VAL A 51 -1.16 -8.64 -22.22
C VAL A 51 -2.60 -8.13 -22.31
N GLY A 52 -2.80 -6.82 -22.46
CA GLY A 52 -4.13 -6.19 -22.52
C GLY A 52 -4.84 -6.13 -21.17
N GLU A 53 -4.13 -6.30 -20.05
CA GLU A 53 -4.69 -6.08 -18.72
C GLU A 53 -4.70 -4.58 -18.40
N LYS A 54 -5.79 -4.13 -17.75
CA LYS A 54 -5.89 -2.76 -17.25
C LYS A 54 -4.93 -2.52 -16.10
N LEU A 55 -4.23 -1.41 -16.14
CA LEU A 55 -3.41 -0.92 -15.04
C LEU A 55 -4.31 -0.54 -13.86
N ALA A 56 -4.02 -1.14 -12.70
CA ALA A 56 -4.66 -0.76 -11.44
C ALA A 56 -4.17 0.64 -11.03
N LEU A 57 -5.09 1.60 -10.93
CA LEU A 57 -4.77 2.98 -10.58
C LEU A 57 -4.13 3.07 -9.18
N THR A 58 -4.53 2.20 -8.24
CA THR A 58 -3.99 2.30 -6.88
C THR A 58 -2.53 1.85 -6.75
N SER A 59 -2.07 0.95 -7.60
CA SER A 59 -0.70 0.44 -7.60
C SER A 59 0.20 1.07 -8.66
N SER A 60 -0.37 1.69 -9.68
CA SER A 60 0.39 2.31 -10.77
C SER A 60 1.09 3.58 -10.30
N GLY A 61 2.39 3.69 -10.54
CA GLY A 61 3.16 4.93 -10.35
C GLY A 61 3.05 5.87 -11.55
N ASN A 62 3.72 7.02 -11.49
CA ASN A 62 3.76 7.98 -12.61
C ASN A 62 4.24 7.31 -13.90
N TYR A 63 5.29 6.50 -13.81
CA TYR A 63 5.82 5.73 -14.93
C TYR A 63 4.75 4.88 -15.63
N GLY A 64 4.00 4.08 -14.87
CA GLY A 64 2.98 3.19 -15.44
C GLY A 64 1.86 3.97 -16.14
N LEU A 65 1.47 5.12 -15.59
CA LEU A 65 0.46 5.98 -16.22
C LEU A 65 0.97 6.65 -17.50
N GLN A 66 2.24 7.03 -17.56
CA GLN A 66 2.86 7.63 -18.75
C GLN A 66 2.96 6.65 -19.92
N LEU A 67 2.95 5.34 -19.67
CA LEU A 67 2.89 4.31 -20.71
C LEU A 67 1.54 4.31 -21.46
N VAL A 68 0.49 4.89 -20.86
CA VAL A 68 -0.83 4.98 -21.50
C VAL A 68 -0.83 6.12 -22.52
N PRO A 69 -1.16 5.85 -23.80
CA PRO A 69 -1.20 6.88 -24.83
C PRO A 69 -2.10 8.07 -24.45
N GLY A 70 -1.57 9.29 -24.52
CA GLY A 70 -2.31 10.51 -24.23
C GLY A 70 -2.30 10.97 -22.77
N ILE A 71 -1.53 10.30 -21.91
CA ILE A 71 -1.15 10.78 -20.58
C ILE A 71 0.25 11.41 -20.67
N SER A 72 0.34 12.72 -20.40
CA SER A 72 1.62 13.39 -20.17
C SER A 72 2.01 13.35 -18.70
N ASP A 73 3.27 13.65 -18.37
CA ASP A 73 3.78 13.65 -16.98
C ASP A 73 2.95 14.53 -16.04
N ALA A 74 2.67 15.77 -16.44
CA ALA A 74 1.82 16.68 -15.66
C ALA A 74 0.38 16.18 -15.51
N PHE A 75 -0.05 15.25 -16.35
CA PHE A 75 -1.37 14.64 -16.33
C PHE A 75 -1.37 13.37 -15.47
N SER A 76 -0.30 12.56 -15.52
CA SER A 76 -0.12 11.44 -14.61
C SER A 76 -0.08 11.92 -13.16
N GLU A 77 0.66 12.99 -12.88
CA GLU A 77 0.73 13.58 -11.53
C GLU A 77 -0.65 13.96 -11.00
N ARG A 78 -1.45 14.70 -11.79
CA ARG A 78 -2.83 15.07 -11.42
C ARG A 78 -3.74 13.88 -11.15
N ILE A 79 -3.58 12.80 -11.93
CA ILE A 79 -4.31 11.54 -11.73
C ILE A 79 -3.88 10.90 -10.40
N ILE A 80 -2.59 10.89 -10.08
CA ILE A 80 -2.08 10.34 -8.81
C ILE A 80 -2.56 11.16 -7.62
N GLU A 81 -2.50 12.49 -7.70
CA GLU A 81 -2.99 13.40 -6.66
C GLU A 81 -4.47 13.15 -6.35
N SER A 82 -5.27 12.89 -7.39
CA SER A 82 -6.73 12.67 -7.28
C SER A 82 -7.11 11.20 -7.06
N ARG A 83 -6.15 10.28 -6.97
CA ARG A 83 -6.34 8.81 -6.93
C ARG A 83 -7.36 8.36 -5.90
N HIS A 84 -7.30 8.92 -4.70
CA HIS A 84 -8.21 8.56 -3.62
C HIS A 84 -9.66 8.92 -3.93
N GLN A 85 -9.88 10.08 -4.57
CA GLN A 85 -11.20 10.54 -4.96
C GLN A 85 -11.75 9.72 -6.13
N ILE A 86 -10.93 9.48 -7.15
CA ILE A 86 -11.28 8.62 -8.30
C ILE A 86 -11.73 7.25 -7.82
N ARG A 87 -10.97 6.61 -6.93
CA ARG A 87 -11.33 5.29 -6.40
C ARG A 87 -12.66 5.32 -5.64
N LYS A 88 -12.86 6.35 -4.81
CA LYS A 88 -14.10 6.52 -4.04
C LYS A 88 -15.31 6.61 -4.96
N GLU A 89 -15.21 7.39 -6.04
CA GLU A 89 -16.28 7.52 -7.03
C GLU A 89 -16.47 6.24 -7.84
N ALA A 90 -15.39 5.59 -8.28
CA ALA A 90 -15.44 4.34 -9.04
C ALA A 90 -16.10 3.18 -8.28
N LEU A 91 -15.99 3.15 -6.94
CA LEU A 91 -16.64 2.15 -6.09
C LEU A 91 -18.14 2.39 -5.91
N GLN A 92 -18.60 3.63 -6.09
CA GLN A 92 -20.03 4.00 -6.03
C GLN A 92 -20.74 3.78 -7.36
N LEU A 93 -19.98 3.71 -8.46
CA LEU A 93 -20.49 3.55 -9.80
C LEU A 93 -20.56 2.07 -10.21
N GLU A 94 -21.55 1.77 -11.04
CA GLU A 94 -21.67 0.47 -11.70
C GLU A 94 -20.43 0.18 -12.56
N PRO A 95 -20.02 -1.09 -12.72
CA PRO A 95 -18.78 -1.45 -13.42
C PRO A 95 -18.61 -0.84 -14.82
N HIS A 96 -19.70 -0.64 -15.55
CA HIS A 96 -19.70 -0.08 -16.91
C HIS A 96 -19.56 1.45 -16.93
N SER A 97 -19.96 2.15 -15.86
CA SER A 97 -19.92 3.61 -15.75
C SER A 97 -18.70 4.12 -14.97
N ARG A 98 -17.83 3.23 -14.48
CA ARG A 98 -16.61 3.60 -13.72
C ARG A 98 -15.65 4.53 -14.45
N HIS A 99 -15.70 4.58 -15.77
CA HIS A 99 -14.91 5.53 -16.56
C HIS A 99 -15.19 6.98 -16.13
N HIS A 100 -16.42 7.32 -15.73
CA HIS A 100 -16.78 8.66 -15.25
C HIS A 100 -15.99 9.08 -14.00
N ALA A 101 -15.52 8.14 -13.18
CA ALA A 101 -14.71 8.47 -12.01
C ALA A 101 -13.38 9.15 -12.38
N LEU A 102 -12.89 8.98 -13.61
CA LEU A 102 -11.70 9.67 -14.10
C LEU A 102 -11.97 11.15 -14.41
N GLU A 103 -13.23 11.55 -14.61
CA GLU A 103 -13.62 12.93 -14.93
C GLU A 103 -13.46 13.89 -13.74
N VAL A 104 -13.24 13.34 -12.55
CA VAL A 104 -12.80 14.07 -11.35
C VAL A 104 -11.52 14.86 -11.61
N VAL A 105 -10.63 14.32 -12.45
CA VAL A 105 -9.35 14.96 -12.75
C VAL A 105 -9.58 16.10 -13.73
N HIS A 106 -9.21 17.31 -13.32
CA HIS A 106 -9.36 18.48 -14.16
C HIS A 106 -8.66 18.33 -15.53
N GLY A 107 -9.45 18.41 -16.60
CA GLY A 107 -9.00 18.20 -17.97
C GLY A 107 -9.30 16.82 -18.55
N ILE A 108 -9.87 15.90 -17.77
CA ILE A 108 -10.44 14.63 -18.28
C ILE A 108 -11.92 14.86 -18.59
N GLY A 109 -12.22 15.04 -19.88
CA GLY A 109 -13.61 15.02 -20.37
C GLY A 109 -14.12 13.62 -20.67
N PRO A 110 -15.41 13.45 -20.99
CA PRO A 110 -16.06 12.16 -21.19
C PRO A 110 -15.42 11.30 -22.31
N LYS A 111 -14.91 11.95 -23.37
CA LYS A 111 -14.19 11.22 -24.43
C LYS A 111 -12.86 10.65 -23.93
N LYS A 112 -12.13 11.41 -23.12
CA LYS A 112 -10.82 11.01 -22.59
C LYS A 112 -10.98 9.99 -21.47
N SER A 113 -12.00 10.13 -20.62
CA SER A 113 -12.29 9.16 -19.56
C SER A 113 -12.57 7.77 -20.12
N LEU A 114 -13.35 7.70 -21.20
CA LEU A 114 -13.66 6.45 -21.89
C LEU A 114 -12.42 5.79 -22.52
N GLN A 115 -11.57 6.59 -23.20
CA GLN A 115 -10.29 6.10 -23.76
C GLN A 115 -9.35 5.58 -22.66
N LEU A 116 -9.21 6.32 -21.57
CA LEU A 116 -8.33 5.92 -20.47
C LEU A 116 -8.84 4.67 -19.74
N PHE A 117 -10.15 4.48 -19.67
CA PHE A 117 -10.75 3.31 -19.06
C PHE A 117 -10.44 2.00 -19.82
N GLU A 118 -10.01 2.06 -21.08
CA GLU A 118 -9.54 0.87 -21.80
C GLU A 118 -8.24 0.33 -21.21
N SER A 119 -7.39 1.22 -20.69
CA SER A 119 -6.05 0.89 -20.17
C SER A 119 -5.93 0.97 -18.65
N ILE A 120 -6.85 1.66 -17.97
CA ILE A 120 -6.78 1.95 -16.53
C ILE A 120 -8.05 1.46 -15.84
N ASP A 121 -7.89 0.73 -14.74
CA ASP A 121 -8.98 0.39 -13.82
C ASP A 121 -8.98 1.38 -12.64
N PRO A 122 -9.98 2.28 -12.55
CA PRO A 122 -10.05 3.28 -11.49
C PRO A 122 -10.45 2.70 -10.12
N ALA A 123 -10.99 1.47 -10.05
CA ALA A 123 -11.43 0.85 -8.79
C ALA A 123 -10.33 -0.01 -8.15
N ARG A 124 -9.42 -0.55 -8.96
CA ARG A 124 -8.25 -1.35 -8.54
C ARG A 124 -7.02 -0.49 -8.33
#